data_AF-A0A8T5ALJ9-F1
#
_entry.id   AF-A0A8T5ALJ9-F1
#
_cell.length_a   1.000
_cell.length_b   1.000
_cell.length_c   1.000
_cell.angle_alpha   90.00
_cell.angle_beta   90.00
_cell.angle_gamma   90.00
#
_symmetry.space_group_name_H-M   'P 1'
#
loop_
_entity.id
_entity.type
_entity.pdbx_description
1 polymer ?
#
loop_
_entity_poly.entity_id
_entity_poly.type
_entity_poly.pdbx_seq_one_letter_code
_entity_poly.pdbx_strand_id
1 'polypeptide(L)' 'MGDVNGQMRKALVALPDKVWEILDGELRGKMGESYSEIIRSIVIAYLSEKGYMERGRL' A
#
# COMPACT_ATOMS: atom_id res chain seq x y z
N MET A 1 -25.31 -9.41 -11.14
CA MET A 1 -24.00 -8.77 -10.95
C MET A 1 -23.81 -8.64 -9.45
N GLY A 2 -23.22 -9.64 -8.80
CA GLY A 2 -23.04 -9.60 -7.35
C GLY A 2 -21.90 -8.65 -7.00
N ASP A 3 -22.09 -7.82 -5.97
CA ASP A 3 -21.05 -6.96 -5.43
C ASP A 3 -19.77 -7.77 -5.12
N VAL A 4 -18.70 -7.52 -5.89
CA VAL A 4 -17.34 -7.93 -5.52
C VAL A 4 -16.79 -6.98 -4.47
N ASN A 5 -17.49 -6.86 -3.34
CA ASN A 5 -16.98 -6.16 -2.17
C ASN A 5 -16.03 -7.11 -1.42
N GLY A 6 -14.87 -7.38 -2.03
CA GLY A 6 -13.77 -8.07 -1.35
C GLY A 6 -13.36 -7.22 -0.14
N GLN A 7 -13.72 -7.65 1.06
CA GLN A 7 -13.42 -6.91 2.29
C GLN A 7 -11.92 -6.61 2.38
N MET A 8 -11.55 -5.33 2.46
CA MET A 8 -10.16 -4.94 2.69
C MET A 8 -9.74 -5.39 4.10
N ARG A 9 -8.77 -6.29 4.17
CA ARG A 9 -8.19 -6.76 5.43
C ARG A 9 -7.11 -5.78 5.89
N LYS A 10 -7.03 -5.53 7.19
CA LYS A 10 -6.02 -4.67 7.80
C LYS A 10 -4.86 -5.52 8.33
N ALA A 11 -3.64 -4.99 8.21
CA ALA A 11 -2.44 -5.54 8.82
C ALA A 11 -1.76 -4.44 9.65
N LEU A 12 -1.30 -4.79 10.86
CA LEU A 12 -0.47 -3.92 11.69
C LEU A 12 1.00 -4.24 11.40
N VAL A 13 1.83 -3.20 11.23
CA VAL A 13 3.25 -3.35 10.92
C VAL A 13 4.10 -2.46 11.82
N ALA A 14 5.30 -2.92 12.14
CA ALA A 14 6.36 -2.13 12.73
C ALA A 14 7.45 -1.90 11.68
N LEU A 15 7.93 -0.67 11.55
CA LEU A 15 8.94 -0.27 10.58
C LEU A 15 10.08 0.47 11.30
N PRO A 16 11.33 0.39 10.82
CA PRO A 16 12.45 1.15 11.37
C PRO A 16 12.22 2.67 11.29
N ASP A 17 12.80 3.43 12.22
CA ASP A 17 12.67 4.90 12.28
C ASP A 17 13.02 5.59 10.95
N LYS A 18 14.10 5.15 10.29
CA LYS A 18 14.49 5.66 8.98
C LYS A 18 13.40 5.52 7.91
N VAL A 19 12.56 4.48 8.01
CA VAL A 19 11.42 4.33 7.10
C VAL A 19 10.34 5.35 7.43
N TRP A 20 10.07 5.60 8.71
CA TRP A 20 9.14 6.66 9.13
C TRP A 20 9.59 8.05 8.68
N GLU A 21 10.89 8.36 8.78
CA GLU A 21 11.47 9.61 8.29
C GLU A 21 11.21 9.82 6.78
N ILE A 22 11.36 8.76 5.97
CA ILE A 22 11.08 8.81 4.53
C ILE A 22 9.57 8.98 4.28
N LEU A 23 8.73 8.22 4.99
CA LEU A 23 7.28 8.30 4.83
C LEU A 23 6.78 9.72 5.12
N ASP A 24 7.30 10.36 6.16
CA ASP A 24 6.86 11.68 6.61
C ASP A 24 7.48 12.83 5.80
N GLY A 25 8.80 12.80 5.59
CA GLY A 25 9.53 13.89 4.93
C GLY A 25 9.40 13.89 3.41
N GLU A 26 9.32 12.71 2.80
CA GLU A 26 9.38 12.61 1.33
C GLU A 26 8.04 12.29 0.68
N LEU A 27 7.20 11.47 1.32
CA LEU A 27 6.03 10.88 0.67
C LEU A 27 4.69 11.47 1.13
N ARG A 28 4.55 11.84 2.40
CA ARG A 28 3.34 12.49 2.91
C ARG A 28 3.07 13.80 2.15
N GLY A 29 1.82 14.00 1.74
CA GLY A 29 1.39 15.14 0.92
C GLY A 29 1.76 15.04 -0.57
N LYS A 30 2.63 14.08 -0.97
CA LYS A 30 2.94 13.79 -2.39
C LYS A 30 2.22 12.53 -2.89
N MET A 31 2.26 11.45 -2.11
CA MET A 31 1.65 10.15 -2.45
C MET A 31 0.34 9.87 -1.71
N GLY A 32 0.05 10.61 -0.64
CA GLY A 32 -1.15 10.44 0.18
C GLY A 32 -1.06 11.20 1.49
N GLU A 33 -2.15 11.21 2.24
CA GLU A 33 -2.27 11.98 3.50
C GLU A 33 -2.01 11.12 4.74
N SER A 34 -2.25 9.80 4.65
CA SER A 34 -2.06 8.88 5.78
C SER A 34 -0.98 7.84 5.50
N TYR A 35 -0.31 7.38 6.55
CA TYR A 35 0.69 6.31 6.43
C TYR A 35 0.10 5.03 5.83
N SER A 36 -1.14 4.68 6.22
CA SER A 36 -1.82 3.49 5.69
C SER A 36 -2.05 3.57 4.19
N GLU A 37 -2.39 4.76 3.67
CA GLU A 37 -2.56 4.99 2.24
C GLU A 37 -1.23 4.90 1.50
N ILE A 38 -0.19 5.58 2.00
CA ILE A 38 1.14 5.56 1.39
C ILE A 38 1.68 4.12 1.36
N ILE A 39 1.64 3.41 2.49
CA ILE A 39 2.11 2.01 2.60
C ILE A 39 1.31 1.11 1.65
N ARG A 40 -0.03 1.24 1.60
CA ARG A 40 -0.87 0.47 0.67
C ARG A 40 -0.45 0.72 -0.77
N SER A 41 -0.25 1.98 -1.16
CA SER A 41 0.16 2.34 -2.52
C SER A 41 1.52 1.75 -2.89
N ILE A 42 2.51 1.82 -1.99
CA ILE A 42 3.84 1.22 -2.19
C ILE A 42 3.74 -0.31 -2.36
N VAL A 43 2.99 -0.98 -1.48
CA VAL A 43 2.83 -2.44 -1.53
C VAL A 43 2.15 -2.87 -2.83
N ILE A 44 1.07 -2.20 -3.23
CA ILE A 44 0.37 -2.49 -4.48
C ILE A 44 1.29 -2.25 -5.68
N ALA A 45 2.00 -1.12 -5.73
CA ALA A 45 2.93 -0.81 -6.82
C ALA A 45 4.01 -1.89 -6.96
N TYR A 46 4.67 -2.25 -5.85
CA TYR A 46 5.68 -3.31 -5.84
C TYR A 46 5.14 -4.66 -6.34
N LEU A 47 3.94 -5.06 -5.89
CA LEU A 47 3.34 -6.32 -6.31
C LEU A 47 2.94 -6.31 -7.79
N SER A 48 2.44 -5.19 -8.29
CA SER A 48 2.11 -4.99 -9.70
C SER A 48 3.37 -5.06 -10.58
N GLU A 49 4.44 -4.35 -10.21
CA GLU A 49 5.72 -4.36 -10.94
C GLU A 49 6.36 -5.76 -11.02
N LYS A 50 6.13 -6.59 -10.00
CA LYS A 50 6.60 -7.99 -9.98
C LYS A 50 5.61 -8.99 -10.61
N GLY A 51 4.52 -8.49 -11.18
CA GLY A 51 3.48 -9.30 -11.82
C GLY A 51 2.69 -10.19 -10.86
N TYR A 52 2.72 -9.96 -9.54
CA TYR A 52 1.89 -10.72 -8.59
C TYR A 52 0.41 -10.42 -8.75
N MET A 53 0.06 -9.21 -9.19
CA MET A 53 -1.31 -8.79 -9.43
C MET A 53 -1.88 -9.28 -10.77
N GLU A 54 -1.02 -9.64 -11.74
CA GLU A 54 -1.44 -10.17 -13.04
C GLU A 54 -1.60 -11.71 -13.03
N ARG A 55 -0.92 -12.40 -12.11
CA ARG A 55 -0.98 -13.87 -11.96
C ARG A 55 -2.32 -14.41 -11.44
N GLY A 56 -3.28 -13.54 -11.16
CA GLY A 56 -4.65 -13.91 -10.88
C GLY A 56 -5.52 -12.70 -11.18
N ARG A 57 -6.35 -12.79 -12.22
CA ARG A 57 -7.49 -11.88 -12.41
C ARG A 57 -8.27 -11.86 -11.09
N LEU A 58 -8.15 -10.76 -10.33
CA LEU A 58 -9.06 -10.43 -9.24
C LEU A 58 -10.47 -10.20 -9.81
#